data_AF-A0A1M4SEY1-F1
#
_entry.id   AF-A0A1M4SEY1-F1
#
_cell.length_a   1.000
_cell.length_b   1.000
_cell.length_c   1.000
_cell.angle_alpha   90.00
_cell.angle_beta   90.00
_cell.angle_gamma   90.00
#
_symmetry.space_group_name_H-M   'P 1'
#
loop_
_entity.id
_entity.type
_entity.pdbx_description
1 polymer ?
#
loop_
_entity_poly.entity_id
_entity_poly.type
_entity_poly.pdbx_seq_one_letter_code
_entity_poly.pdbx_strand_id
1 'polypeptide(L)'
;MQFQLTIKYSIYTYTFRVERTAADRSFERYRLTAGDRVVMLQCNRPMLLARGLKKKPITWKVREGEVKDEKALAKVYQAIENYLKAASPEVNPIRPAKLPDLPARVLMHQTNMRKKGGGGGPTLEQRAK
;
A
#
# COMPACT_ATOMS: atom_id res chain seq x y z
N MET A 1 -7.05 11.70 5.23
CA MET A 1 -7.24 10.48 4.41
C MET A 1 -8.65 9.98 4.64
N GLN A 2 -9.45 9.77 3.59
CA GLN A 2 -10.82 9.29 3.70
C GLN A 2 -11.06 8.19 2.66
N PHE A 3 -11.85 7.18 3.01
CA PHE A 3 -12.21 6.09 2.12
C PHE A 3 -13.53 5.45 2.58
N GLN A 4 -14.16 4.71 1.67
CA GLN A 4 -15.39 3.99 1.94
C GLN A 4 -15.09 2.51 2.12
N LEU A 5 -15.71 1.88 3.13
CA LEU A 5 -15.63 0.44 3.36
C LEU A 5 -17.04 -0.15 3.28
N THR A 6 -17.16 -1.24 2.54
CA THR A 6 -18.37 -2.04 2.49
C THR A 6 -18.08 -3.41 3.09
N ILE A 7 -18.80 -3.78 4.13
CA ILE A 7 -18.59 -5.02 4.88
C ILE A 7 -19.88 -5.82 4.89
N LYS A 8 -19.79 -7.08 4.49
CA LYS A 8 -20.89 -8.04 4.59
C LYS A 8 -20.79 -8.79 5.91
N TYR A 9 -21.82 -8.68 6.74
CA TYR A 9 -21.91 -9.38 8.01
C TYR A 9 -23.31 -9.97 8.19
N SER A 10 -23.39 -11.30 8.25
CA SER A 10 -24.65 -12.05 8.17
C SER A 10 -25.40 -11.70 6.86
N ILE A 11 -26.71 -11.47 6.94
CA ILE A 11 -27.55 -11.04 5.81
C ILE A 11 -27.43 -9.54 5.48
N TYR A 12 -26.71 -8.77 6.30
CA TYR A 12 -26.62 -7.32 6.17
C TYR A 12 -25.32 -6.88 5.50
N THR A 13 -25.44 -5.86 4.65
CA THR A 13 -24.30 -5.16 4.06
C THR A 13 -24.21 -3.79 4.67
N TYR A 14 -23.13 -3.53 5.39
CA TYR A 14 -22.87 -2.26 6.04
C TYR A 14 -21.89 -1.44 5.21
N THR A 15 -22.21 -0.17 5.01
CA THR A 15 -21.33 0.77 4.31
C THR A 15 -20.92 1.87 5.28
N PHE A 16 -19.61 2.04 5.42
CA PHE A 16 -19.00 3.00 6.32
C PHE A 16 -18.17 3.99 5.53
N ARG A 17 -18.30 5.28 5.84
CA ARG A 17 -17.32 6.28 5.47
C ARG A 17 -16.29 6.38 6.58
N VAL A 18 -15.04 6.07 6.27
CA VAL A 18 -13.91 6.13 7.20
C VAL A 18 -13.07 7.36 6.90
N GLU A 19 -12.86 8.19 7.90
CA GLU A 19 -12.03 9.38 7.83
C GLU A 19 -10.95 9.33 8.90
N ARG A 20 -9.70 9.55 8.52
CA ARG A 20 -8.60 9.74 9.46
C ARG A 20 -8.66 11.18 9.98
N THR A 21 -9.06 11.34 11.24
CA THR A 21 -9.28 12.63 11.89
C THR A 21 -8.02 13.16 12.56
N ALA A 22 -7.20 12.29 13.15
CA ALA A 22 -5.96 12.69 13.80
C ALA A 22 -4.86 11.62 13.68
N ALA A 23 -3.62 12.07 13.78
CA ALA A 23 -2.42 11.28 13.59
C ALA A 23 -1.32 11.77 14.54
N ASP A 24 -1.06 10.98 15.57
CA ASP A 24 0.04 11.20 16.51
C ASP A 24 1.16 10.18 16.25
N ARG A 25 2.34 10.41 16.87
CA ARG A 25 3.46 9.44 16.85
C ARG A 25 3.07 8.11 17.48
N SER A 26 2.13 8.12 18.42
CA SER A 26 1.72 6.93 19.17
C SER A 26 0.42 6.33 18.66
N PHE A 27 -0.51 7.15 18.18
CA PHE A 27 -1.86 6.71 17.86
C PHE A 27 -2.41 7.40 16.62
N GLU A 28 -3.28 6.69 15.90
CA GLU A 28 -4.12 7.27 14.85
C GLU A 28 -5.57 7.22 15.29
N ARG A 29 -6.35 8.23 14.91
CA ARG A 29 -7.79 8.29 15.14
C ARG A 29 -8.54 8.25 13.82
N TYR A 30 -9.53 7.39 13.76
CA TYR A 30 -10.40 7.18 12.61
C TYR A 30 -11.85 7.38 13.03
N ARG A 31 -12.55 8.26 12.32
CA ARG A 31 -13.99 8.45 12.44
C ARG A 31 -14.69 7.58 11.40
N LEU A 32 -15.58 6.70 11.87
CA LEU A 32 -16.47 5.93 11.02
C LEU A 32 -17.86 6.55 11.08
N THR A 33 -18.44 6.77 9.91
CA THR A 33 -19.81 7.26 9.76
C THR A 33 -20.61 6.24 8.96
N ALA A 34 -21.75 5.80 9.50
CA ALA A 34 -22.69 4.91 8.83
C ALA A 34 -24.11 5.42 9.06
N GLY A 35 -24.68 6.06 8.03
CA GLY A 35 -25.93 6.79 8.17
C GLY A 35 -25.81 7.88 9.24
N ASP A 36 -26.69 7.82 10.23
CA ASP A 36 -26.74 8.76 11.37
C ASP A 36 -25.70 8.44 12.47
N ARG A 37 -25.12 7.23 12.45
CA ARG A 37 -24.21 6.80 13.52
C ARG A 37 -22.77 7.19 13.21
N VAL A 38 -22.08 7.69 14.24
CA VAL A 38 -20.66 8.02 14.20
C VAL A 38 -19.93 7.26 15.31
N VAL A 39 -18.82 6.61 14.95
CA VAL A 39 -17.95 5.89 15.88
C VAL A 39 -16.51 6.40 15.71
N MET A 40 -15.86 6.75 16.82
CA MET A 40 -14.44 7.12 16.82
C MET A 40 -13.59 5.95 17.28
N LEU A 41 -12.70 5.51 16.41
CA LEU A 41 -11.70 4.51 16.70
C LEU A 41 -10.33 5.14 16.92
N GLN A 42 -9.57 4.55 17.82
CA GLN A 42 -8.16 4.85 18.04
C GLN A 42 -7.35 3.57 17.81
N CYS A 43 -6.24 3.66 17.08
CA CYS A 43 -5.32 2.54 16.88
C CYS A 43 -3.87 2.91 17.18
N ASN A 44 -3.05 1.94 17.61
CA ASN A 44 -1.64 2.12 17.97
C ASN A 44 -0.66 1.81 16.82
N ARG A 45 -1.16 1.72 15.57
CA ARG A 45 -0.36 1.38 14.38
C ARG A 45 0.90 2.27 14.23
N PRO A 46 0.84 3.61 14.38
CA PRO A 46 2.03 4.46 14.23
C PRO A 46 3.14 4.07 15.21
N MET A 47 2.79 3.80 16.47
CA MET A 47 3.74 3.37 17.48
C MET A 47 4.40 2.04 17.12
N LEU A 48 3.62 1.09 16.59
CA LEU A 48 4.14 -0.21 16.18
C LEU A 48 5.10 -0.11 14.99
N LEU A 49 4.78 0.74 14.01
CA LEU A 49 5.64 1.00 12.87
C LEU A 49 6.94 1.70 13.29
N ALA A 50 6.85 2.74 14.14
CA ALA A 50 8.01 3.47 14.65
C ALA A 50 8.97 2.57 15.45
N ARG A 51 8.45 1.55 16.13
CA ARG A 51 9.24 0.56 16.89
C ARG A 51 9.66 -0.66 16.06
N GLY A 52 9.37 -0.72 14.76
CA GLY A 52 9.66 -1.87 13.91
C GLY A 52 8.86 -3.14 14.24
N LEU A 53 7.83 -3.03 15.09
CA LEU A 53 6.98 -4.14 15.55
C LEU A 53 5.87 -4.47 14.56
N LYS A 54 6.22 -4.67 13.28
CA LYS A 54 5.27 -4.92 12.18
C LYS A 54 4.49 -6.23 12.31
N LYS A 55 5.01 -7.18 13.09
CA LYS A 55 4.39 -8.50 13.34
C LYS A 55 3.37 -8.48 14.48
N LYS A 56 3.34 -7.43 15.31
CA LYS A 56 2.38 -7.34 16.42
C LYS A 56 1.01 -6.89 15.90
N PRO A 57 -0.09 -7.45 16.46
CA PRO A 57 -1.43 -7.03 16.08
C PRO A 57 -1.67 -5.58 16.49
N ILE A 58 -2.38 -4.84 15.63
CA ILE A 58 -2.80 -3.48 15.93
C ILE A 58 -3.90 -3.55 16.99
N THR A 59 -3.71 -2.80 18.07
CA THR A 59 -4.71 -2.66 19.13
C THR A 59 -5.67 -1.54 18.77
N TRP A 60 -6.93 -1.89 18.58
CA TRP A 60 -8.02 -0.97 18.31
C TRP A 60 -8.79 -0.68 19.60
N LYS A 61 -9.17 0.58 19.82
CA LYS A 61 -10.02 1.01 20.92
C LYS A 61 -11.13 1.92 20.38
N VAL A 62 -12.35 1.65 20.77
CA VAL A 62 -13.48 2.57 20.55
C VAL A 62 -13.39 3.67 21.61
N ARG A 63 -13.37 4.92 21.18
CA ARG A 63 -13.37 6.09 22.07
C ARG A 63 -14.76 6.67 22.23
N GLU A 64 -15.52 6.73 21.14
CA GLU A 64 -16.85 7.34 21.09
C GLU A 64 -17.74 6.53 20.15
N GLY A 65 -19.04 6.50 20.45
CA GLY A 65 -20.05 5.78 19.70
C GLY A 65 -20.40 4.41 20.28
N GLU A 66 -21.61 3.95 19.97
CA GLU A 66 -22.11 2.65 20.39
C GLU A 66 -21.77 1.58 19.36
N VAL A 67 -21.19 0.47 19.82
CA VAL A 67 -21.03 -0.73 19.02
C VAL A 67 -21.92 -1.81 19.60
N LYS A 68 -22.93 -2.21 18.82
CA LYS A 68 -23.85 -3.30 19.21
C LYS A 68 -23.24 -4.70 19.02
N ASP A 69 -22.38 -4.85 18.01
CA ASP A 69 -21.81 -6.14 17.62
C ASP A 69 -20.27 -6.10 17.58
N GLU A 70 -19.63 -6.69 18.60
CA GLU A 70 -18.17 -6.79 18.67
C GLU A 70 -17.58 -7.63 17.52
N LYS A 71 -18.29 -8.66 17.07
CA LYS A 71 -17.86 -9.50 15.93
C LYS A 71 -17.89 -8.74 14.61
N ALA A 72 -18.89 -7.88 14.40
CA ALA A 72 -18.95 -7.02 13.21
C ALA A 72 -17.82 -5.98 13.26
N LEU A 73 -17.57 -5.42 14.44
CA LEU A 73 -16.48 -4.47 14.68
C LEU A 73 -15.10 -5.08 14.39
N ALA A 74 -14.85 -6.32 14.79
CA ALA A 74 -13.61 -7.02 14.47
C ALA A 74 -13.38 -7.13 12.94
N LYS A 75 -14.44 -7.36 12.15
CA LYS A 75 -14.34 -7.34 10.68
C LYS A 75 -14.06 -5.95 10.14
N VAL A 76 -14.60 -4.90 10.76
CA VAL A 76 -14.29 -3.50 10.41
C VAL A 76 -12.82 -3.22 10.62
N TYR A 77 -12.25 -3.61 11.76
CA TYR A 77 -10.83 -3.44 12.04
C TYR A 77 -9.97 -4.13 10.98
N GLN A 78 -10.27 -5.39 10.68
CA GLN A 78 -9.56 -6.15 9.65
C GLN A 78 -9.67 -5.51 8.26
N ALA A 79 -10.84 -4.99 7.90
CA ALA A 79 -11.06 -4.32 6.61
C ALA A 79 -10.24 -3.02 6.49
N ILE A 80 -10.20 -2.21 7.56
CA ILE A 80 -9.34 -1.02 7.62
C ILE A 80 -7.87 -1.40 7.50
N GLU A 81 -7.42 -2.41 8.25
CA GLU A 81 -6.03 -2.88 8.19
C GLU A 81 -5.65 -3.38 6.81
N ASN A 82 -6.54 -4.14 6.15
CA ASN A 82 -6.30 -4.62 4.79
C ASN A 82 -6.20 -3.46 3.80
N TYR A 83 -7.09 -2.46 3.91
CA TYR A 83 -7.04 -1.26 3.08
C TYR A 83 -5.72 -0.49 3.29
N LEU A 84 -5.29 -0.34 4.53
CA LEU A 84 -4.05 0.35 4.89
C LEU A 84 -2.78 -0.42 4.48
N LYS A 85 -2.85 -1.75 4.39
CA LYS A 85 -1.78 -2.60 3.84
C LYS A 85 -1.75 -2.52 2.32
N ALA A 86 -2.90 -2.62 1.66
CA ALA A 86 -3.02 -2.51 0.21
C ALA A 86 -2.61 -1.12 -0.31
N ALA A 87 -2.88 -0.06 0.46
CA ALA A 87 -2.43 1.29 0.15
C ALA A 87 -0.91 1.50 0.34
N SER A 88 -0.21 0.55 0.95
CA SER A 88 1.25 0.53 1.02
C SER A 88 1.74 -0.23 -0.22
N PRO A 89 2.36 0.41 -1.22
CA PRO A 89 2.81 -0.27 -2.44
C PRO A 89 4.04 -1.14 -2.13
N GLU A 90 3.83 -2.29 -1.49
CA GLU A 90 4.84 -3.34 -1.45
C GLU A 90 4.63 -4.22 -2.69
N VAL A 91 5.37 -3.87 -3.75
CA VAL A 91 5.81 -4.72 -4.87
C VAL A 91 4.78 -5.78 -5.27
N ASN A 92 3.94 -5.46 -6.25
CA ASN A 92 3.49 -6.51 -7.16
C ASN A 92 4.77 -7.18 -7.69
N PRO A 93 5.06 -8.47 -7.43
CA PRO A 93 5.96 -9.16 -8.33
C PRO A 93 5.23 -9.05 -9.67
N ILE A 94 5.83 -8.30 -10.60
CA ILE A 94 5.49 -8.38 -12.01
C ILE A 94 5.54 -9.87 -12.29
N ARG A 95 4.38 -10.55 -12.31
CA ARG A 95 4.32 -11.87 -12.94
C ARG A 95 4.81 -11.56 -14.34
N PRO A 96 5.97 -12.08 -14.81
CA PRO A 96 6.26 -11.98 -16.22
C PRO A 96 5.04 -12.63 -16.88
N ALA A 97 4.28 -11.83 -17.63
CA ALA A 97 3.24 -12.36 -18.49
C ALA A 97 3.86 -13.55 -19.20
N LYS A 98 3.22 -14.72 -19.14
CA LYS A 98 3.71 -15.92 -19.84
C LYS A 98 4.16 -15.46 -21.22
N LEU A 99 5.46 -15.53 -21.47
CA LEU A 99 6.04 -15.22 -22.76
C LEU A 99 5.24 -16.05 -23.76
N PRO A 100 4.63 -15.45 -24.79
CA PRO A 100 4.03 -16.27 -25.84
C PRO A 100 5.14 -17.18 -26.37
N ASP A 101 4.85 -18.47 -26.49
CA ASP A 101 5.76 -19.47 -27.04
C ASP A 101 5.95 -19.13 -28.53
N LEU A 102 6.85 -18.18 -28.77
CA LEU A 102 7.21 -17.73 -30.10
C LEU A 102 8.25 -18.73 -30.62
N PRO A 103 8.08 -19.27 -31.83
CA PRO A 103 9.06 -20.18 -32.41
C PRO A 103 10.42 -19.46 -32.47
N ALA A 104 11.48 -20.16 -32.06
CA ALA A 104 12.84 -19.65 -31.91
C ALA A 104 13.40 -18.85 -33.13
N ARG A 105 12.78 -19.02 -34.30
CA ARG A 105 13.13 -18.28 -35.53
C ARG A 105 12.86 -16.78 -35.48
N VAL A 106 12.01 -16.29 -34.56
CA VAL A 106 11.68 -14.85 -34.48
C VAL A 106 12.73 -14.04 -33.71
N LEU A 107 13.54 -14.68 -32.85
CA LEU A 107 14.50 -13.97 -31.98
C LEU A 107 15.84 -13.59 -32.67
N MET A 108 16.16 -14.18 -33.82
CA MET A 108 17.50 -14.05 -34.41
C MET A 108 17.67 -12.92 -35.45
N HIS A 109 16.62 -12.15 -35.76
CA HIS A 109 16.68 -11.07 -36.76
C HIS A 109 16.85 -9.65 -36.18
N GLN A 110 17.25 -9.50 -34.92
CA GLN A 110 17.76 -8.22 -34.43
C GLN A 110 19.29 -8.19 -34.53
N THR A 111 19.77 -8.01 -35.75
CA THR A 111 21.17 -7.67 -36.03
C THR A 111 21.46 -6.29 -35.45
N ASN A 112 22.29 -6.26 -34.40
CA ASN A 112 22.91 -5.05 -33.88
C ASN A 112 23.66 -4.29 -34.98
N MET A 113 23.09 -3.20 -35.49
CA MET A 113 23.84 -2.19 -36.23
C MET A 113 24.66 -1.34 -35.25
N ARG A 114 25.86 -1.81 -34.88
CA ARG A 114 26.94 -0.95 -34.38
C ARG A 114 27.38 -0.01 -35.50
N LYS A 115 26.90 1.24 -35.51
CA LYS A 115 27.52 2.30 -36.33
C LYS A 115 28.74 2.86 -35.59
N LYS A 116 29.91 2.34 -35.97
CA LYS A 116 31.23 2.95 -35.75
C LYS A 116 31.35 4.21 -36.60
N GLY A 117 31.94 5.26 -36.01
CA GLY A 117 32.67 6.31 -36.68
C GLY A 117 33.26 7.21 -35.58
N GLY A 118 34.56 7.43 -35.40
CA GLY A 118 35.72 7.06 -36.20
C GLY A 118 36.70 8.25 -36.20
N GLY A 119 37.90 8.04 -35.64
CA GLY A 119 39.07 8.95 -35.73
C GLY A 119 39.27 9.83 -34.49
N GLY A 120 40.44 9.91 -33.85
CA GLY A 120 41.75 9.35 -34.13
C GLY A 120 42.79 10.07 -33.25
N GLY A 121 43.84 9.35 -32.83
CA GLY A 121 45.11 9.94 -32.38
C GLY A 121 45.29 10.20 -30.87
N PRO A 122 46.39 9.72 -30.25
CA PRO A 122 46.69 9.93 -28.83
C PRO A 122 47.71 11.08 -28.58
N THR A 123 47.82 11.44 -27.29
CA THR A 123 49.00 12.06 -26.62
C THR A 123 49.21 13.57 -26.81
N LEU A 124 49.11 14.36 -25.73
CA LEU A 124 50.26 15.05 -25.12
C LEU A 124 49.84 15.74 -23.80
N GLU A 125 50.56 15.35 -22.76
CA GLU A 125 51.01 16.16 -21.62
C GLU A 125 51.03 17.69 -21.86
N GLN A 126 50.50 18.46 -20.90
CA GLN A 126 50.93 19.81 -20.44
C GLN A 126 49.87 20.31 -19.42
N ARG A 127 50.12 20.32 -18.10
CA ARG A 127 50.96 21.25 -17.31
C ARG A 127 50.50 22.71 -17.41
N ALA A 128 50.40 23.35 -16.23
CA ALA A 128 50.07 24.74 -15.90
C ALA A 128 48.57 24.93 -15.52
N LYS A 129 48.22 25.51 -14.36
CA LYS A 129 48.93 26.51 -13.54
C LYS A 129 48.53 26.37 -12.07
#